data_AF-A0A1W1DDD1-F1
#
_entry.id   AF-A0A1W1DDD1-F1
#
_cell.length_a   1.000
_cell.length_b   1.000
_cell.length_c   1.000
_cell.angle_alpha   90.00
_cell.angle_beta   90.00
_cell.angle_gamma   90.00
#
_symmetry.space_group_name_H-M   'P 1'
#
loop_
_entity.id
_entity.type
_entity.pdbx_description
1 polymer ?
#
loop_
_entity_poly.entity_id
_entity_poly.type
_entity_poly.pdbx_seq_one_letter_code
_entity_poly.pdbx_strand_id
1 'polypeptide(L)'
;MANAYLSVFDQTHEKIWLNRVVQLVNTMNEKFWDKEQFGYNMTNDNKYLNTRYKESYDGAIPSANGIAYQVLVKLNNRTTKQSFIQRAGQLLSAFSTDINQDPYSYSSFILGVNNAIFTEMANVQYAYQGRIRVHTQTLKDNEISINLELNPLWHINSNQPLQDSLIATEITNLDTQNWTIENSTYPQGELAKLGFSKDQISIYKDQAKIGLKLKQHSKTYMTPTLLLTLQACSDKVCLPPTTMTLKP
;
A
#
# COMPACT_ATOMS: atom_id res chain seq x y z
N MET A 1 7.71 13.56 -10.81
CA MET A 1 6.36 13.58 -11.46
C MET A 1 5.51 12.36 -11.08
N ALA A 2 5.97 11.12 -11.29
CA ALA A 2 5.20 9.91 -10.96
C ALA A 2 4.68 9.85 -9.51
N ASN A 3 5.53 10.15 -8.52
CA ASN A 3 5.10 10.21 -7.11
C ASN A 3 3.98 11.22 -6.86
N ALA A 4 4.01 12.40 -7.50
CA ALA A 4 2.97 13.39 -7.34
C ALA A 4 1.62 12.90 -7.91
N TYR A 5 1.61 12.27 -9.08
CA TYR A 5 0.40 11.68 -9.63
C TYR A 5 -0.12 10.50 -8.80
N LEU A 6 0.76 9.71 -8.19
CA LEU A 6 0.34 8.70 -7.22
C LEU A 6 -0.34 9.33 -6.00
N SER A 7 0.21 10.42 -5.45
CA SER A 7 -0.41 11.13 -4.34
C SER A 7 -1.79 11.69 -4.70
N VAL A 8 -1.97 12.24 -5.91
CA VAL A 8 -3.29 12.69 -6.37
C VAL A 8 -4.24 11.52 -6.55
N PHE A 9 -3.79 10.42 -7.16
CA PHE A 9 -4.58 9.19 -7.26
C PHE A 9 -5.00 8.68 -5.88
N ASP A 10 -4.10 8.68 -4.92
CA ASP A 10 -4.39 8.20 -3.57
C ASP A 10 -5.48 9.02 -2.92
N GLN A 11 -5.50 10.35 -3.07
CA GLN A 11 -6.52 11.18 -2.45
C GLN A 11 -7.86 11.22 -3.22
N THR A 12 -7.82 11.13 -4.55
CA THR A 12 -9.02 11.30 -5.42
C THR A 12 -9.63 9.99 -5.89
N HIS A 13 -8.85 8.91 -5.89
CA HIS A 13 -9.15 7.63 -6.54
C HIS A 13 -9.49 7.71 -8.04
N GLU A 14 -9.22 8.85 -8.70
CA GLU A 14 -9.46 9.02 -10.13
C GLU A 14 -8.41 8.28 -10.96
N LYS A 15 -8.84 7.25 -11.69
CA LYS A 15 -7.95 6.35 -12.47
C LYS A 15 -7.08 7.06 -13.50
N ILE A 16 -7.43 8.26 -13.94
CA ILE A 16 -6.62 9.04 -14.89
C ILE A 16 -5.20 9.30 -14.35
N TRP A 17 -5.07 9.56 -13.04
CA TRP A 17 -3.77 9.81 -12.42
C TRP A 17 -2.93 8.54 -12.32
N LEU A 18 -3.54 7.42 -11.92
CA LEU A 18 -2.86 6.12 -11.92
C LEU A 18 -2.41 5.73 -13.34
N ASN A 19 -3.25 5.95 -14.34
CA ASN A 19 -2.92 5.66 -15.74
C ASN A 19 -1.74 6.51 -16.22
N ARG A 20 -1.68 7.79 -15.85
CA ARG A 20 -0.53 8.67 -16.15
C ARG A 20 0.76 8.17 -15.51
N VAL A 21 0.71 7.68 -14.27
CA VAL A 21 1.87 7.06 -13.60
C VAL A 21 2.34 5.83 -14.38
N VAL A 22 1.42 4.95 -14.76
CA VAL A 22 1.73 3.75 -15.54
C VAL A 22 2.37 4.12 -16.89
N GLN A 23 1.85 5.14 -17.58
CA GLN A 23 2.43 5.65 -18.83
C GLN A 23 3.86 6.16 -18.62
N LEU A 24 4.11 6.96 -17.58
CA LEU A 24 5.45 7.45 -17.26
C LEU A 24 6.43 6.31 -16.98
N VAL A 25 6.01 5.31 -16.19
CA VAL A 25 6.85 4.15 -15.86
C VAL A 25 7.10 3.28 -17.09
N ASN A 26 6.13 3.11 -17.98
CA ASN A 26 6.33 2.38 -19.24
C ASN A 26 7.34 3.09 -20.14
N THR A 27 7.23 4.42 -20.30
CA THR A 27 8.21 5.22 -21.05
C THR A 27 9.59 5.14 -20.42
N MET A 28 9.68 5.17 -19.08
CA MET A 28 10.94 5.02 -18.36
C MET A 28 11.58 3.64 -18.62
N ASN A 29 10.78 2.57 -18.54
CA ASN A 29 11.18 1.21 -18.86
C ASN A 29 11.68 1.07 -20.30
N GLU A 30 11.01 1.69 -21.26
CA GLU A 30 11.37 1.59 -22.67
C GLU A 30 12.69 2.31 -22.98
N LYS A 31 12.87 3.52 -22.44
CA LYS A 31 13.95 4.42 -22.85
C LYS A 31 15.24 4.26 -22.05
N PHE A 32 15.16 3.80 -20.80
CA PHE A 32 16.29 3.89 -19.86
C PHE A 32 16.67 2.57 -19.21
N TRP A 33 15.82 1.54 -19.27
CA TRP A 33 16.10 0.26 -18.61
C TRP A 33 17.23 -0.50 -19.31
N ASP A 34 18.25 -0.87 -18.54
CA ASP A 34 19.31 -1.79 -18.96
C ASP A 34 18.85 -3.24 -18.75
N LYS A 35 18.76 -4.03 -19.83
CA LYS A 35 18.33 -5.43 -19.74
C LYS A 35 19.44 -6.39 -19.30
N GLU A 36 20.70 -6.00 -19.44
CA GLU A 36 21.86 -6.86 -19.16
C GLU A 36 22.28 -6.73 -17.71
N GLN A 37 22.41 -5.49 -17.22
CA GLN A 37 22.88 -5.21 -15.86
C GLN A 37 21.77 -4.78 -14.90
N PHE A 38 20.54 -4.59 -15.40
CA PHE A 38 19.43 -3.99 -14.66
C PHE A 38 19.73 -2.56 -14.18
N GLY A 39 18.66 -1.84 -13.81
CA GLY A 39 18.72 -0.43 -13.48
C GLY A 39 18.47 0.50 -14.66
N TYR A 40 18.19 1.75 -14.34
CA TYR A 40 17.90 2.81 -15.29
C TYR A 40 19.14 3.67 -15.51
N ASN A 41 19.50 3.84 -16.78
CA ASN A 41 20.52 4.79 -17.21
C ASN A 41 19.97 6.22 -17.11
N MET A 42 20.84 7.17 -16.76
CA MET A 42 20.50 8.60 -16.71
C MET A 42 20.34 9.22 -18.10
N THR A 43 20.77 8.50 -19.13
CA THR A 43 20.78 8.91 -20.54
C THR A 43 20.16 7.77 -21.35
N ASN A 44 19.45 8.13 -22.42
CA ASN A 44 19.00 7.16 -23.41
C ASN A 44 20.10 6.93 -24.46
N ASP A 45 19.88 5.99 -25.37
CA ASP A 45 20.78 5.74 -26.50
C ASP A 45 20.82 6.96 -27.44
N ASN A 46 21.69 7.91 -27.10
CA ASN A 46 22.03 9.07 -27.91
C ASN A 46 23.45 8.89 -28.43
N LYS A 47 23.62 8.89 -29.75
CA LYS A 47 24.93 8.66 -30.40
C LYS A 47 26.02 9.65 -30.00
N TYR A 48 25.65 10.77 -29.37
CA TYR A 48 26.55 11.85 -28.98
C TYR A 48 26.99 11.79 -27.52
N LEU A 49 26.45 10.88 -26.70
CA LEU A 49 26.78 10.77 -25.28
C LEU A 49 27.05 9.31 -24.90
N ASN A 50 28.33 8.93 -24.83
CA ASN A 50 28.77 7.54 -24.64
C ASN A 50 28.77 7.07 -23.17
N THR A 51 28.36 7.91 -22.22
CA THR A 51 28.38 7.58 -20.79
C THR A 51 27.01 7.03 -20.36
N ARG A 52 26.93 5.71 -20.24
CA ARG A 52 25.82 5.01 -19.59
C ARG A 52 26.09 4.96 -18.08
N TYR A 53 25.72 6.04 -17.39
CA TYR A 53 25.79 6.13 -15.94
C TYR A 53 24.42 5.78 -15.33
N LYS A 54 24.43 4.98 -14.26
CA LYS A 54 23.25 4.68 -13.43
C LYS A 54 23.44 5.37 -12.10
N GLU A 55 22.58 6.34 -11.80
CA GLU A 55 22.59 7.01 -10.50
C GLU A 55 21.80 6.16 -9.49
N SER A 56 22.51 5.52 -8.58
CA SER A 56 21.94 4.73 -7.48
C SER A 56 22.24 5.33 -6.09
N TYR A 57 23.34 6.04 -5.96
CA TYR A 57 23.77 6.76 -4.75
C TYR A 57 22.91 8.00 -4.52
N ASP A 58 22.40 8.18 -3.30
CA ASP A 58 21.72 9.41 -2.89
C ASP A 58 22.76 10.48 -2.55
N GLY A 59 22.87 11.50 -3.41
CA GLY A 59 23.72 12.66 -3.18
C GLY A 59 22.96 13.82 -2.55
N ALA A 60 23.13 15.02 -3.11
CA ALA A 60 22.36 16.20 -2.70
C ALA A 60 20.84 16.03 -2.94
N ILE A 61 20.46 15.09 -3.79
CA ILE A 61 19.08 14.69 -4.07
C ILE A 61 18.97 13.16 -4.07
N PRO A 62 17.76 12.60 -3.85
CA PRO A 62 17.54 11.17 -4.00
C PRO A 62 17.90 10.66 -5.40
N SER A 63 18.49 9.48 -5.48
CA SER A 63 18.90 8.87 -6.75
C SER A 63 17.71 8.57 -7.66
N ALA A 64 17.91 8.69 -8.96
CA ALA A 64 16.87 8.36 -9.93
C ALA A 64 16.42 6.89 -9.82
N ASN A 65 17.35 5.95 -9.62
CA ASN A 65 17.03 4.54 -9.47
C ASN A 65 16.29 4.24 -8.15
N GLY A 66 16.64 4.90 -7.05
CA GLY A 66 15.93 4.72 -5.78
C GLY A 66 14.51 5.29 -5.83
N ILE A 67 14.30 6.45 -6.48
CA ILE A 67 12.96 6.99 -6.72
C ILE A 67 12.15 6.09 -7.65
N ALA A 68 12.76 5.56 -8.71
CA ALA A 68 12.10 4.61 -9.61
C ALA A 68 11.68 3.33 -8.86
N TYR A 69 12.53 2.81 -7.97
CA TYR A 69 12.23 1.68 -7.10
C TYR A 69 11.00 1.95 -6.22
N GLN A 70 10.96 3.09 -5.53
CA GLN A 70 9.80 3.49 -4.74
C GLN A 70 8.51 3.50 -5.58
N VAL A 71 8.53 4.11 -6.77
CA VAL A 71 7.34 4.19 -7.64
C VAL A 71 6.87 2.80 -8.07
N LEU A 72 7.78 1.88 -8.39
CA LEU A 72 7.43 0.52 -8.78
C LEU A 72 6.78 -0.26 -7.62
N VAL A 73 7.31 -0.14 -6.41
CA VAL A 73 6.71 -0.73 -5.20
C VAL A 73 5.30 -0.16 -4.96
N LYS A 74 5.14 1.17 -5.07
CA LYS A 74 3.83 1.82 -4.91
C LYS A 74 2.81 1.36 -5.94
N LEU A 75 3.22 1.18 -7.20
CA LEU A 75 2.36 0.67 -8.27
C LEU A 75 1.95 -0.80 -8.04
N ASN A 76 2.83 -1.63 -7.50
CA ASN A 76 2.46 -2.99 -7.10
C ASN A 76 1.36 -3.00 -6.02
N ASN A 77 1.40 -2.06 -5.09
CA ASN A 77 0.38 -1.98 -4.03
C ASN A 77 -0.95 -1.42 -4.54
N ARG A 78 -0.95 -0.69 -5.66
CA ARG A 78 -2.14 -0.04 -6.26
C ARG A 78 -2.70 -0.77 -7.47
N THR A 79 -2.01 -1.80 -7.95
CA THR A 79 -2.41 -2.55 -9.16
C THR A 79 -2.12 -4.03 -8.97
N THR A 80 -2.90 -4.88 -9.62
CA THR A 80 -2.65 -6.33 -9.62
C THR A 80 -1.57 -6.76 -10.63
N LYS A 81 -0.82 -5.80 -11.21
CA LYS A 81 0.16 -6.07 -12.27
C LYS A 81 1.51 -6.49 -11.68
N GLN A 82 1.82 -7.78 -11.77
CA GLN A 82 3.06 -8.36 -11.27
C GLN A 82 4.33 -7.81 -11.94
N SER A 83 4.23 -7.23 -13.14
CA SER A 83 5.37 -6.65 -13.85
C SER A 83 6.09 -5.57 -13.04
N PHE A 84 5.38 -4.82 -12.19
CA PHE A 84 5.99 -3.76 -11.39
C PHE A 84 6.87 -4.31 -10.27
N ILE A 85 6.38 -5.32 -9.52
CA ILE A 85 7.18 -5.93 -8.46
C ILE A 85 8.36 -6.73 -9.01
N GLN A 86 8.19 -7.39 -10.16
CA GLN A 86 9.29 -8.05 -10.87
C GLN A 86 10.39 -7.05 -11.26
N ARG A 87 10.01 -5.91 -11.85
CA ARG A 87 10.95 -4.84 -12.19
C ARG A 87 11.61 -4.23 -10.94
N ALA A 88 10.85 -4.02 -9.87
CA ALA A 88 11.37 -3.54 -8.59
C ALA A 88 12.41 -4.50 -8.01
N GLY A 89 12.15 -5.81 -8.04
CA GLY A 89 13.07 -6.84 -7.58
C GLY A 89 14.38 -6.87 -8.37
N GLN A 90 14.31 -6.80 -9.71
CA GLN A 90 15.50 -6.70 -10.56
C GLN A 90 16.31 -5.45 -10.24
N LEU A 91 15.63 -4.31 -10.11
CA LEU A 91 16.26 -3.04 -9.79
C LEU A 91 16.97 -3.06 -8.43
N LEU A 92 16.31 -3.60 -7.39
CA LEU A 92 16.91 -3.75 -6.06
C LEU A 92 18.12 -4.70 -6.11
N SER A 93 18.03 -5.80 -6.85
CA SER A 93 19.13 -6.77 -6.98
C SER A 93 20.37 -6.19 -7.65
N ALA A 94 20.20 -5.22 -8.56
CA ALA A 94 21.32 -4.57 -9.24
C ALA A 94 22.22 -3.77 -8.29
N PHE A 95 21.65 -3.25 -7.20
CA PHE A 95 22.33 -2.35 -6.26
C PHE A 95 22.41 -2.91 -4.83
N SER A 96 21.95 -4.15 -4.59
CA SER A 96 21.84 -4.70 -3.23
C SER A 96 23.19 -4.83 -2.52
N THR A 97 24.26 -5.11 -3.26
CA THR A 97 25.61 -5.19 -2.69
C THR A 97 26.03 -3.85 -2.10
N ASP A 98 25.90 -2.77 -2.89
CA ASP A 98 26.30 -1.43 -2.47
C ASP A 98 25.40 -0.91 -1.33
N ILE A 99 24.09 -1.16 -1.42
CA ILE A 99 23.11 -0.81 -0.38
C ILE A 99 23.47 -1.51 0.94
N ASN A 100 23.87 -2.79 0.91
CA ASN A 100 24.24 -3.52 2.13
C ASN A 100 25.57 -3.04 2.72
N GLN A 101 26.50 -2.54 1.90
CA GLN A 101 27.78 -2.03 2.36
C GLN A 101 27.65 -0.64 3.00
N ASP A 102 26.80 0.23 2.45
CA ASP A 102 26.55 1.58 2.98
C ASP A 102 25.07 2.00 2.88
N PRO A 103 24.18 1.48 3.74
CA PRO A 103 22.74 1.76 3.65
C PRO A 103 22.37 3.25 3.74
N TYR A 104 23.19 4.06 4.42
CA TYR A 104 22.92 5.48 4.65
C TYR A 104 22.96 6.29 3.35
N SER A 105 23.84 5.89 2.44
CA SER A 105 23.99 6.50 1.11
C SER A 105 22.91 6.10 0.10
N TYR A 106 21.97 5.23 0.49
CA TYR A 106 20.90 4.71 -0.38
C TYR A 106 19.52 4.80 0.28
N SER A 107 19.31 5.85 1.11
CA SER A 107 18.07 6.11 1.84
C SER A 107 16.78 5.99 1.01
N SER A 108 16.81 6.36 -0.26
CA SER A 108 15.69 6.28 -1.19
C SER A 108 15.31 4.83 -1.52
N PHE A 109 16.28 3.94 -1.68
CA PHE A 109 16.04 2.49 -1.78
C PHE A 109 15.52 1.93 -0.47
N ILE A 110 16.14 2.28 0.65
CA ILE A 110 15.74 1.82 1.99
C ILE A 110 14.29 2.20 2.28
N LEU A 111 13.86 3.42 1.94
CA LEU A 111 12.48 3.84 2.05
C LEU A 111 11.53 2.98 1.20
N GLY A 112 11.94 2.66 -0.04
CA GLY A 112 11.18 1.75 -0.89
C GLY A 112 11.06 0.34 -0.31
N VAL A 113 12.13 -0.19 0.30
CA VAL A 113 12.16 -1.52 0.93
C VAL A 113 11.26 -1.52 2.15
N ASN A 114 11.36 -0.49 3.00
CA ASN A 114 10.48 -0.31 4.15
C ASN A 114 9.00 -0.32 3.73
N ASN A 115 8.64 0.41 2.67
CA ASN A 115 7.28 0.44 2.15
C ASN A 115 6.82 -0.88 1.52
N ALA A 116 7.74 -1.69 0.99
CA ALA A 116 7.42 -3.02 0.46
C ALA A 116 7.12 -4.02 1.58
N ILE A 117 7.78 -3.89 2.75
CA ILE A 117 7.65 -4.80 3.89
C ILE A 117 6.48 -4.39 4.79
N PHE A 118 6.41 -3.10 5.17
CA PHE A 118 5.50 -2.60 6.21
C PHE A 118 4.33 -1.76 5.66
N THR A 119 4.21 -1.64 4.33
CA THR A 119 3.32 -0.69 3.63
C THR A 119 3.66 0.79 3.88
N GLU A 120 3.06 1.69 3.11
CA GLU A 120 3.29 3.13 3.27
C GLU A 120 2.56 3.69 4.50
N MET A 121 3.25 4.52 5.28
CA MET A 121 2.59 5.31 6.32
C MET A 121 1.90 6.53 5.68
N ALA A 122 0.65 6.34 5.29
CA ALA A 122 -0.20 7.38 4.71
C ALA A 122 -1.65 7.18 5.16
N ASN A 123 -2.46 8.23 5.05
CA ASN A 123 -3.89 8.16 5.33
C ASN A 123 -4.64 7.29 4.30
N VAL A 124 -4.04 7.05 3.12
CA VAL A 124 -4.53 6.12 2.11
C VAL A 124 -3.53 4.98 1.96
N GLN A 125 -3.98 3.77 2.23
CA GLN A 125 -3.21 2.53 2.12
C GLN A 125 -3.95 1.53 1.23
N TYR A 126 -3.25 0.46 0.86
CA TYR A 126 -3.81 -0.60 0.02
C TYR A 126 -3.43 -1.96 0.58
N ALA A 127 -4.42 -2.83 0.72
CA ALA A 127 -4.21 -4.24 1.03
C ALA A 127 -4.39 -5.09 -0.24
N TYR A 128 -3.74 -6.25 -0.24
CA TYR A 128 -3.89 -7.27 -1.29
C TYR A 128 -3.66 -6.73 -2.71
N GLN A 129 -2.56 -6.02 -2.95
CA GLN A 129 -2.17 -5.51 -4.27
C GLN A 129 -3.26 -4.61 -4.91
N GLY A 130 -3.86 -3.76 -4.09
CA GLY A 130 -4.85 -2.77 -4.53
C GLY A 130 -6.26 -3.32 -4.68
N ARG A 131 -6.52 -4.54 -4.18
CA ARG A 131 -7.88 -5.10 -4.12
C ARG A 131 -8.73 -4.42 -3.07
N ILE A 132 -8.11 -3.89 -2.02
CA ILE A 132 -8.79 -3.12 -0.99
C ILE A 132 -8.01 -1.83 -0.81
N ARG A 133 -8.66 -0.70 -1.05
CA ARG A 133 -8.17 0.63 -0.67
C ARG A 133 -8.70 0.95 0.71
N VAL A 134 -7.83 1.47 1.57
CA VAL A 134 -8.14 1.85 2.96
C VAL A 134 -7.86 3.34 3.09
N HIS A 135 -8.88 4.13 3.37
CA HIS A 135 -8.76 5.57 3.58
C HIS A 135 -9.17 5.93 5.00
N THR A 136 -8.18 6.27 5.80
CA THR A 136 -8.30 6.71 7.17
C THR A 136 -8.38 8.24 7.22
N GLN A 137 -9.34 8.77 7.98
CA GLN A 137 -9.53 10.19 8.15
C GLN A 137 -9.77 10.49 9.62
N THR A 138 -8.93 11.34 10.20
CA THR A 138 -9.20 11.95 11.49
C THR A 138 -10.27 13.03 11.33
N LEU A 139 -11.36 12.89 12.08
CA LEU A 139 -12.48 13.81 12.18
C LEU A 139 -12.32 14.68 13.44
N LYS A 140 -13.35 15.47 13.78
CA LYS A 140 -13.36 16.25 15.02
C LYS A 140 -13.48 15.33 16.24
N ASP A 141 -13.13 15.85 17.42
CA ASP A 141 -13.37 15.20 18.72
C ASP A 141 -12.79 13.77 18.84
N ASN A 142 -11.61 13.55 18.25
CA ASN A 142 -10.91 12.26 18.23
C ASN A 142 -11.73 11.11 17.60
N GLU A 143 -12.63 11.45 16.68
CA GLU A 143 -13.29 10.47 15.85
C GLU A 143 -12.44 10.13 14.62
N ILE A 144 -12.46 8.87 14.20
CA ILE A 144 -11.76 8.40 13.00
C ILE A 144 -12.76 7.67 12.12
N SER A 145 -12.72 7.98 10.82
CA SER A 145 -13.41 7.22 9.78
C SER A 145 -12.39 6.41 9.00
N ILE A 146 -12.62 5.11 8.88
CA ILE A 146 -11.84 4.18 8.04
C ILE A 146 -12.77 3.68 6.96
N ASN A 147 -12.56 4.14 5.73
CA ASN A 147 -13.32 3.71 4.57
C ASN A 147 -12.53 2.63 3.81
N LEU A 148 -13.11 1.45 3.68
CA LEU A 148 -12.61 0.35 2.87
C LEU A 148 -13.37 0.36 1.54
N GLU A 149 -12.64 0.40 0.43
CA GLU A 149 -13.20 0.24 -0.92
C GLU A 149 -12.62 -1.04 -1.54
N LEU A 150 -13.50 -1.96 -1.91
CA LEU A 150 -13.13 -3.28 -2.38
C LEU A 150 -13.36 -3.37 -3.89
N ASN A 151 -12.39 -3.93 -4.62
CA ASN A 151 -12.55 -4.19 -6.04
C ASN A 151 -13.70 -5.18 -6.28
N PRO A 152 -14.38 -5.10 -7.45
CA PRO A 152 -15.42 -6.05 -7.80
C PRO A 152 -14.95 -7.50 -7.67
N LEU A 153 -15.87 -8.39 -7.28
CA LEU A 153 -15.65 -9.82 -7.04
C LEU A 153 -14.83 -10.15 -5.77
N TRP A 154 -14.41 -9.15 -5.00
CA TRP A 154 -13.76 -9.34 -3.71
C TRP A 154 -14.67 -8.88 -2.58
N HIS A 155 -14.54 -9.56 -1.45
CA HIS A 155 -15.18 -9.23 -0.18
C HIS A 155 -14.22 -9.50 0.98
N ILE A 156 -14.58 -9.02 2.16
CA ILE A 156 -13.95 -9.38 3.43
C ILE A 156 -15.03 -9.91 4.37
N ASN A 157 -14.67 -10.72 5.37
CA ASN A 157 -15.64 -11.10 6.40
C ASN A 157 -16.04 -9.86 7.21
N SER A 158 -17.27 -9.85 7.74
CA SER A 158 -17.71 -8.78 8.63
C SER A 158 -16.96 -8.80 9.96
N ASN A 159 -17.25 -7.84 10.84
CA ASN A 159 -16.70 -7.85 12.22
C ASN A 159 -17.40 -8.88 13.12
N GLN A 160 -18.47 -9.52 12.63
CA GLN A 160 -19.22 -10.57 13.32
C GLN A 160 -19.45 -11.72 12.33
N PRO A 161 -18.40 -12.47 11.98
CA PRO A 161 -18.55 -13.64 11.12
C PRO A 161 -19.47 -14.68 11.78
N LEU A 162 -20.13 -15.49 10.94
CA LEU A 162 -21.06 -16.52 11.43
C LEU A 162 -20.35 -17.80 11.89
N GLN A 163 -19.06 -17.95 11.58
CA GLN A 163 -18.24 -19.10 11.91
C GLN A 163 -16.94 -18.66 12.56
N ASP A 164 -16.54 -19.35 13.64
CA ASP A 164 -15.34 -19.04 14.43
C ASP A 164 -14.03 -19.18 13.64
N SER A 165 -14.04 -19.95 12.54
CA SER A 165 -12.88 -20.14 11.67
C SER A 165 -12.61 -18.97 10.73
N LEU A 166 -13.56 -18.05 10.56
CA LEU A 166 -13.42 -16.89 9.69
C LEU A 166 -12.71 -15.74 10.42
N ILE A 167 -11.79 -15.08 9.71
CA ILE A 167 -11.09 -13.92 10.25
C ILE A 167 -11.96 -12.70 10.14
N ALA A 168 -12.39 -12.16 11.28
CA ALA A 168 -13.19 -10.94 11.36
C ALA A 168 -12.40 -9.73 10.85
N THR A 169 -13.11 -8.78 10.23
CA THR A 169 -12.55 -7.43 10.00
C THR A 169 -12.56 -6.68 11.33
N GLU A 170 -11.38 -6.37 11.86
CA GLU A 170 -11.22 -5.84 13.21
C GLU A 170 -10.20 -4.70 13.26
N ILE A 171 -10.54 -3.67 14.06
CA ILE A 171 -9.60 -2.64 14.49
C ILE A 171 -9.16 -2.89 15.93
N THR A 172 -7.85 -2.93 16.16
CA THR A 172 -7.26 -2.93 17.50
C THR A 172 -6.38 -1.70 17.72
N ASN A 173 -6.19 -1.32 18.99
CA ASN A 173 -5.33 -0.21 19.37
C ASN A 173 -3.95 -0.74 19.80
N LEU A 174 -2.89 -0.34 19.09
CA LEU A 174 -1.52 -0.67 19.46
C LEU A 174 -0.97 0.28 20.52
N ASP A 175 -1.47 1.51 20.59
CA ASP A 175 -1.05 2.53 21.56
C ASP A 175 -2.03 2.62 22.74
N THR A 176 -2.10 1.54 23.53
CA THR A 176 -3.00 1.47 24.70
C THR A 176 -2.57 2.36 25.86
N GLN A 177 -1.33 2.86 25.84
CA GLN A 177 -0.82 3.76 26.88
C GLN A 177 -1.41 5.17 26.75
N ASN A 178 -1.57 5.66 25.52
CA ASN A 178 -2.05 7.02 25.28
C ASN A 178 -3.50 7.07 24.80
N TRP A 179 -4.04 5.97 24.27
CA TRP A 179 -5.35 5.94 23.63
C TRP A 179 -6.24 4.78 24.11
N THR A 180 -7.55 4.98 24.02
CA THR A 180 -8.56 3.92 24.16
C THR A 180 -9.62 4.08 23.09
N ILE A 181 -10.04 2.99 22.46
CA ILE A 181 -11.22 2.96 21.59
C ILE A 181 -12.44 2.90 22.51
N GLU A 182 -13.16 4.01 22.67
CA GLU A 182 -14.36 4.07 23.51
C GLU A 182 -15.55 3.40 22.81
N ASN A 183 -15.64 3.60 21.50
CA ASN A 183 -16.70 3.04 20.67
C ASN A 183 -16.15 2.71 19.28
N SER A 184 -16.68 1.63 18.71
CA SER A 184 -16.45 1.26 17.31
C SER A 184 -17.79 0.95 16.64
N THR A 185 -18.00 1.50 15.46
CA THR A 185 -19.19 1.29 14.65
C THR A 185 -18.77 0.64 13.35
N TYR A 186 -19.37 -0.50 13.04
CA TYR A 186 -19.18 -1.24 11.80
C TYR A 186 -20.49 -1.21 11.00
N PRO A 187 -20.44 -1.30 9.65
CA PRO A 187 -21.64 -1.45 8.87
C PRO A 187 -22.27 -2.83 9.15
N GLN A 188 -23.56 -2.96 8.88
CA GLN A 188 -24.20 -4.28 8.96
C GLN A 188 -23.64 -5.19 7.85
N GLY A 189 -23.21 -6.40 8.23
CA GLY A 189 -22.74 -7.39 7.27
C GLY A 189 -23.86 -7.93 6.38
N GLU A 190 -23.54 -8.16 5.11
CA GLU A 190 -24.43 -8.84 4.15
C GLU A 190 -24.25 -10.36 4.27
N LEU A 191 -25.35 -11.10 4.20
CA LEU A 191 -25.29 -12.56 4.14
C LEU A 191 -25.01 -13.00 2.71
N ALA A 192 -23.88 -13.67 2.51
CA ALA A 192 -23.49 -14.22 1.23
C ALA A 192 -23.26 -15.72 1.32
N LYS A 193 -23.39 -16.39 0.17
CA LYS A 193 -23.00 -17.79 0.01
C LYS A 193 -21.86 -17.88 -0.99
N LEU A 194 -20.75 -18.47 -0.58
CA LEU A 194 -19.62 -18.68 -1.47
C LEU A 194 -19.90 -19.86 -2.40
N GLY A 195 -19.41 -19.80 -3.64
CA GLY A 195 -19.64 -20.84 -4.65
C GLY A 195 -19.14 -22.23 -4.21
N PHE A 196 -18.20 -22.28 -3.27
CA PHE A 196 -17.62 -23.50 -2.71
C PHE A 196 -18.18 -23.92 -1.34
N SER A 197 -19.04 -23.11 -0.69
CA SER A 197 -19.56 -23.39 0.65
C SER A 197 -21.08 -23.58 0.65
N LYS A 198 -21.58 -24.46 1.52
CA LYS A 198 -23.02 -24.61 1.76
C LYS A 198 -23.57 -23.57 2.73
N ASP A 199 -22.71 -23.07 3.62
CA ASP A 199 -23.10 -22.18 4.72
C ASP A 199 -23.08 -20.72 4.27
N GLN A 200 -23.96 -19.92 4.87
CA GLN A 200 -23.93 -18.47 4.71
C GLN A 200 -22.80 -17.89 5.55
N ILE A 201 -22.21 -16.82 5.05
CA ILE A 201 -21.19 -16.04 5.75
C ILE A 201 -21.63 -14.57 5.80
N SER A 202 -21.18 -13.85 6.81
CA SER A 202 -21.41 -12.41 6.96
C SER A 202 -20.21 -11.64 6.40
N ILE A 203 -20.44 -10.80 5.40
CA ILE A 203 -19.37 -10.15 4.63
C ILE A 203 -19.57 -8.64 4.47
N TYR A 204 -18.50 -7.96 4.12
CA TYR A 204 -18.54 -6.65 3.48
C TYR A 204 -18.06 -6.74 2.04
N LYS A 205 -18.79 -6.08 1.14
CA LYS A 205 -18.53 -6.05 -0.30
C LYS A 205 -18.67 -4.62 -0.81
N ASP A 206 -17.93 -4.29 -1.87
CA ASP A 206 -17.88 -2.98 -2.53
C ASP A 206 -17.31 -1.87 -1.63
N GLN A 207 -17.96 -1.56 -0.50
CA GLN A 207 -17.46 -0.61 0.49
C GLN A 207 -17.81 -1.02 1.93
N ALA A 208 -16.97 -0.63 2.89
CA ALA A 208 -17.26 -0.72 4.32
C ALA A 208 -16.71 0.51 5.03
N LYS A 209 -17.53 1.15 5.89
CA LYS A 209 -17.11 2.32 6.66
C LYS A 209 -17.10 2.00 8.14
N ILE A 210 -15.92 2.03 8.75
CA ILE A 210 -15.72 1.81 10.18
C ILE A 210 -15.53 3.16 10.85
N GLY A 211 -16.33 3.45 11.86
CA GLY A 211 -16.21 4.64 12.70
C GLY A 211 -15.61 4.29 14.05
N LEU A 212 -14.65 5.07 14.53
CA LEU A 212 -14.06 4.92 15.85
C LEU A 212 -14.19 6.23 16.62
N LYS A 213 -14.50 6.13 17.91
CA LYS A 213 -14.34 7.24 18.85
C LYS A 213 -13.20 6.91 19.80
N LEU A 214 -12.18 7.74 19.80
CA LEU A 214 -11.02 7.54 20.66
C LEU A 214 -11.02 8.51 21.84
N LYS A 215 -10.52 8.03 22.97
CA LYS A 215 -10.18 8.86 24.13
C LYS A 215 -8.68 8.89 24.31
N GLN A 216 -8.14 10.11 24.35
CA GLN A 216 -6.75 10.36 24.68
C GLN A 216 -6.58 10.47 26.19
N HIS A 217 -5.51 9.87 26.72
CA HIS A 217 -5.13 9.96 28.14
C HIS A 217 -3.88 10.83 28.35
N SER A 218 -3.06 11.03 27.32
CA SER A 218 -1.88 11.88 27.37
C SER A 218 -2.24 13.36 27.43
N LYS A 219 -1.44 14.16 28.15
CA LYS A 219 -1.60 15.62 28.18
C LYS A 219 -1.21 16.29 26.85
N THR A 220 -0.26 15.69 26.14
CA THR A 220 0.17 16.13 24.80
C THR A 220 -0.51 15.25 23.76
N TYR A 221 -1.05 15.86 22.71
CA TYR A 221 -1.62 15.12 21.59
C TYR A 221 -0.56 14.22 20.94
N MET A 222 -0.91 12.95 20.74
CA MET A 222 -0.08 11.95 20.06
C MET A 222 -0.94 11.23 19.04
N THR A 223 -0.49 11.08 17.80
CA THR A 223 -1.26 10.34 16.80
C THR A 223 -1.45 8.87 17.23
N PRO A 224 -2.69 8.34 17.27
CA PRO A 224 -2.93 6.95 17.64
C PRO A 224 -2.31 5.99 16.62
N THR A 225 -1.90 4.81 17.07
CA THR A 225 -1.48 3.72 16.17
C THR A 225 -2.50 2.59 16.28
N LEU A 226 -3.23 2.35 15.20
CA LEU A 226 -4.26 1.33 15.12
C LEU A 226 -3.80 0.20 14.19
N LEU A 227 -4.33 -1.00 14.39
CA LEU A 227 -4.14 -2.13 13.48
C LEU A 227 -5.49 -2.49 12.86
N LEU A 228 -5.52 -2.61 11.54
CA LEU A 228 -6.64 -3.20 10.80
C LEU A 228 -6.25 -4.61 10.38
N THR A 229 -6.95 -5.61 10.92
CA THR A 229 -6.86 -6.99 10.50
C THR A 229 -8.07 -7.33 9.64
N LEU A 230 -7.84 -7.94 8.48
CA LEU A 230 -8.89 -8.40 7.58
C LEU A 230 -8.42 -9.57 6.71
N GLN A 231 -9.37 -10.25 6.08
CA GLN A 231 -9.09 -11.32 5.12
C GLN A 231 -9.91 -11.12 3.84
N ALA A 232 -9.24 -10.93 2.71
CA ALA A 232 -9.89 -10.81 1.42
C ALA A 232 -10.19 -12.19 0.81
N CYS A 233 -11.43 -12.36 0.37
CA CYS A 233 -11.91 -13.56 -0.32
C CYS A 233 -12.61 -13.20 -1.62
N SER A 234 -12.58 -14.15 -2.55
CA SER A 234 -13.35 -14.16 -3.79
C SER A 234 -14.35 -15.33 -3.75
N ASP A 235 -15.05 -15.57 -4.85
CA ASP A 235 -15.92 -16.74 -5.03
C ASP A 235 -15.15 -18.08 -5.10
N LYS A 236 -13.82 -18.04 -5.21
CA LYS A 236 -12.96 -19.22 -5.44
C LYS A 236 -11.86 -19.42 -4.42
N VAL A 237 -11.37 -18.34 -3.83
CA VAL A 237 -10.19 -18.37 -2.96
C VAL A 237 -10.26 -17.27 -1.90
N CYS A 238 -9.83 -17.62 -0.69
CA CYS A 238 -9.47 -16.67 0.35
C CYS A 238 -7.96 -16.48 0.38
N LEU A 239 -7.51 -15.23 0.38
CA LEU A 239 -6.11 -14.89 0.54
C LEU A 239 -5.72 -15.03 2.03
N PRO A 240 -4.43 -15.17 2.35
CA PRO A 240 -3.97 -15.14 3.73
C PRO A 240 -4.44 -13.86 4.44
N PRO A 241 -4.81 -13.95 5.73
CA PRO A 241 -5.13 -12.76 6.52
C PRO A 241 -3.98 -11.75 6.52
N THR A 242 -4.30 -10.47 6.60
CA THR A 242 -3.30 -9.40 6.70
C THR A 242 -3.68 -8.41 7.78
N THR A 243 -2.65 -7.88 8.45
CA THR A 243 -2.78 -6.82 9.44
C THR A 243 -1.95 -5.64 8.96
N MET A 244 -2.58 -4.47 8.89
CA MET A 244 -1.92 -3.22 8.49
C MET A 244 -1.97 -2.18 9.60
N THR A 245 -0.88 -1.43 9.73
CA THR A 245 -0.78 -0.33 10.69
C THR A 245 -1.41 0.93 10.11
N LEU A 246 -2.48 1.40 10.75
CA LEU A 246 -3.10 2.67 10.43
C LEU A 246 -2.54 3.76 11.36
N LYS A 247 -2.11 4.87 10.76
CA LYS A 247 -1.75 6.11 11.47
C LYS A 247 -2.69 7.23 10.98
N PRO A 248 -3.80 7.46 11.68
CA PRO A 248 -4.83 8.45 11.34
C PRO A 248 -4.34 9.90 11.36
#